data_AF-A0A450WRU3-F1
#
_entry.id   AF-A0A450WRU3-F1
#
_cell.length_a   1.000
_cell.length_b   1.000
_cell.length_c   1.000
_cell.angle_alpha   90.00
_cell.angle_beta   90.00
_cell.angle_gamma   90.00
#
_symmetry.space_group_name_H-M   'P 1'
#
loop_
_entity.id
_entity.type
_entity.pdbx_description
1 polymer ?
#
loop_
_entity_poly.entity_id
_entity_poly.type
_entity_poly.pdbx_seq_one_letter_code
_entity_poly.pdbx_strand_id
1 'polypeptide(L)' 'MEENVDLPDISGQDAIGPGEFRPGQDGYDSWYTTWEQTVYLGKGVWNPEGVMPEKIYLGQAPEIGAGS' A
#
# COMPACT_ATOMS: atom_id res chain seq x y z
N MET A 1 3.03 -21.52 -33.39
CA MET A 1 3.50 -22.25 -32.19
C MET A 1 3.82 -21.15 -31.20
N GLU A 2 2.85 -20.82 -30.35
CA GLU A 2 3.05 -19.79 -29.33
C GLU A 2 3.84 -20.45 -28.20
N GLU A 3 5.02 -19.89 -27.94
CA GLU A 3 5.89 -20.32 -26.86
C GLU A 3 5.25 -19.84 -25.55
N ASN A 4 4.80 -20.79 -24.75
CA ASN A 4 4.40 -20.50 -23.37
C ASN A 4 5.68 -20.08 -22.64
N VAL A 5 5.84 -18.77 -22.44
CA VAL A 5 6.88 -18.23 -21.56
C VAL A 5 6.48 -18.64 -20.15
N ASP A 6 7.16 -19.67 -19.64
CA ASP A 6 7.07 -20.07 -18.25
C ASP A 6 7.67 -18.93 -17.43
N LEU A 7 6.81 -18.04 -16.94
CA LEU A 7 7.23 -16.99 -16.03
C LEU A 7 7.73 -17.70 -14.78
N PRO A 8 8.96 -17.44 -14.31
CA PRO A 8 9.44 -18.05 -13.09
C PRO A 8 8.42 -17.75 -11.99
N ASP A 9 8.03 -18.78 -11.24
CA ASP A 9 7.27 -18.63 -10.01
C ASP A 9 8.12 -17.78 -9.05
N ILE A 10 7.92 -16.47 -9.11
CA ILE A 10 8.61 -15.51 -8.25
C ILE A 10 8.04 -15.51 -6.83
N SER A 11 7.04 -16.36 -6.53
CA SER A 11 6.51 -16.47 -5.18
C SER A 11 7.50 -17.19 -4.27
N GLY A 12 8.29 -16.40 -3.52
CA GLY A 12 8.86 -16.85 -2.26
C GLY A 12 10.37 -16.88 -2.12
N GLN A 13 11.06 -15.75 -2.33
CA GLN A 13 12.40 -15.58 -1.74
C GLN A 13 12.56 -14.22 -1.05
N ASP A 14 11.93 -14.09 0.12
CA ASP A 14 12.47 -13.24 1.18
C ASP A 14 13.85 -13.80 1.54
N ALA A 15 14.90 -13.08 1.17
CA ALA A 15 16.28 -13.54 1.26
C ALA A 15 17.13 -12.48 1.96
N ILE A 16 18.13 -12.96 2.71
CA ILE A 16 19.15 -12.12 3.35
C ILE A 16 20.51 -12.73 3.01
N GLY A 17 21.47 -11.92 2.58
CA GLY A 17 22.79 -12.43 2.21
C GLY A 17 23.87 -11.35 2.10
N PRO A 18 25.13 -11.74 1.90
CA PRO A 18 26.22 -10.79 1.70
C PRO A 18 25.99 -10.00 0.40
N GLY A 19 26.23 -8.69 0.46
CA GLY A 19 26.17 -7.81 -0.69
C GLY A 19 27.31 -8.06 -1.68
N GLU A 20 27.11 -7.64 -2.92
CA GLU A 20 28.16 -7.74 -3.95
C GLU A 20 29.36 -6.84 -3.60
N PHE A 21 30.56 -7.39 -3.73
CA PHE A 21 31.80 -6.63 -3.59
C PHE A 21 31.92 -5.58 -4.70
N ARG A 22 32.14 -4.32 -4.33
CA ARG A 22 32.41 -3.21 -5.26
C ARG A 22 33.80 -2.62 -5.00
N PRO A 23 34.71 -2.60 -6.00
CA PRO A 23 36.02 -1.98 -5.84
C PRO A 23 35.89 -0.51 -5.41
N GLY A 24 36.61 -0.11 -4.36
CA GLY A 24 36.55 1.24 -3.78
C GLY A 24 35.62 1.41 -2.58
N GLN A 25 34.88 0.37 -2.19
CA GLN A 25 34.23 0.30 -0.88
C GLN A 25 35.11 -0.47 0.11
N ASP A 26 36.23 0.14 0.52
CA ASP A 26 37.06 -0.42 1.58
C ASP A 26 36.49 0.02 2.94
N GLY A 27 36.30 -0.94 3.85
CA GLY A 27 35.99 -0.66 5.26
C GLY A 27 34.56 -0.88 5.76
N TYR A 28 33.65 -1.43 4.93
CA TYR A 28 32.29 -1.78 5.35
C TYR A 28 31.84 -3.13 4.81
N ASP A 29 31.24 -3.97 5.66
CA ASP A 29 30.54 -5.19 5.26
C ASP A 29 29.14 -4.82 4.71
N SER A 30 28.81 -5.32 3.51
CA SER A 30 27.52 -5.10 2.88
C SER A 30 26.62 -6.32 3.00
N TRP A 31 25.32 -6.10 3.18
CA TRP A 31 24.29 -7.14 3.23
C TRP A 31 23.07 -6.68 2.41
N TYR A 32 22.41 -7.63 1.75
CA TYR A 32 21.13 -7.37 1.09
C TYR A 32 19.98 -8.05 1.84
N THR A 33 18.79 -7.48 1.70
CA THR A 33 17.53 -8.09 2.11
C THR A 33 16.49 -7.86 1.03
N THR A 34 15.73 -8.91 0.69
CA THR A 34 14.58 -8.83 -0.20
C THR A 34 13.31 -9.04 0.61
N TRP A 35 12.26 -8.28 0.28
CA TRP A 35 10.93 -8.46 0.84
C TRP A 35 9.88 -8.09 -0.19
N GLU A 36 8.70 -8.72 -0.07
CA GLU A 36 7.54 -8.41 -0.89
C GLU A 36 6.49 -7.63 -0.09
N GLN A 37 5.80 -6.71 -0.77
CA GLN A 37 4.62 -6.06 -0.23
C GLN A 37 3.59 -5.81 -1.34
N THR A 38 2.32 -5.97 -1.00
CA THR A 38 1.24 -5.58 -1.89
C THR A 38 1.08 -4.06 -1.87
N VAL A 39 1.17 -3.43 -3.05
CA VAL A 39 0.89 -2.01 -3.23
C VAL A 39 -0.26 -1.82 -4.21
N TYR A 40 -1.21 -0.94 -3.86
CA TYR A 40 -2.29 -0.53 -4.75
C TYR A 40 -1.90 0.77 -5.43
N LEU A 41 -1.53 0.68 -6.71
CA LEU A 41 -1.16 1.84 -7.52
C LEU A 41 -2.38 2.35 -8.30
N GLY A 42 -2.48 3.68 -8.45
CA GLY A 42 -3.56 4.34 -9.19
C GLY A 42 -4.52 5.13 -8.29
N LYS A 43 -5.58 5.68 -8.91
CA LYS A 43 -6.58 6.48 -8.19
C LYS A 43 -7.47 5.56 -7.35
N GLY A 44 -7.60 5.85 -6.06
CA GLY A 44 -8.55 5.16 -5.19
C GLY A 44 -9.98 5.32 -5.70
N VAL A 45 -10.75 4.23 -5.69
CA VAL A 45 -12.19 4.26 -6.00
C VAL A 45 -13.01 4.92 -4.90
N TRP A 46 -12.44 5.05 -3.70
CA TRP A 46 -12.91 5.96 -2.66
C TRP A 46 -12.53 7.40 -3.01
N ASN A 47 -13.14 7.94 -4.07
CA ASN A 47 -13.43 9.37 -4.02
C ASN A 47 -14.50 9.55 -2.94
N PRO A 48 -14.52 10.66 -2.18
CA PRO A 48 -15.72 11.04 -1.46
C PRO A 48 -16.81 11.34 -2.50
N GLU A 49 -17.46 10.28 -3.00
CA GLU A 49 -18.62 10.37 -3.86
C GLU A 49 -19.82 10.53 -2.94
N GLY A 50 -20.44 11.69 -3.04
CA GLY A 50 -21.50 12.14 -2.15
C GLY A 50 -21.46 13.65 -1.98
N VAL A 51 -22.56 14.20 -1.49
CA VAL A 51 -22.60 15.59 -1.05
C VAL A 51 -22.06 15.63 0.37
N MET A 52 -20.95 16.33 0.60
CA MET A 52 -20.51 16.62 1.96
C MET A 52 -21.62 17.43 2.66
N PRO A 53 -22.17 16.98 3.79
CA PRO A 53 -23.20 17.73 4.48
C PRO A 53 -22.61 19.05 4.97
N GLU A 54 -23.13 20.17 4.48
CA GLU A 54 -22.70 21.51 4.91
C GLU A 54 -23.19 21.84 6.32
N LYS A 55 -24.27 21.20 6.76
CA LYS A 55 -24.90 21.42 8.06
C LYS A 55 -25.31 20.10 8.69
N ILE A 56 -24.88 19.91 9.93
CA ILE A 56 -25.25 18.79 10.77
C ILE A 56 -26.17 19.33 11.87
N TYR A 57 -27.39 18.81 11.96
CA TYR A 57 -28.30 19.12 13.05
C TYR A 57 -28.18 18.04 14.13
N LEU A 58 -28.00 18.48 15.38
CA LEU A 58 -27.97 17.63 16.56
C LEU A 58 -29.25 17.86 17.36
N GLY A 59 -29.93 16.78 17.73
CA GLY A 59 -31.13 16.83 18.55
C GLY A 59 -30.97 15.95 19.79
N GLN A 60 -31.51 16.40 20.92
CA GLN A 60 -31.54 15.65 22.17
C GLN A 60 -33.00 15.48 22.60
N ALA A 61 -33.39 14.28 23.04
CA ALA A 61 -34.74 14.06 23.58
C ALA A 61 -34.86 14.72 24.98
N PRO A 62 -36.00 15.40 25.29
CA PRO A 62 -37.24 15.49 24.52
C PRO A 62 -37.34 16.69 23.57
N GLU A 63 -36.28 17.48 23.39
CA GLU A 63 -36.22 18.75 22.66
C GLU A 63 -36.22 18.61 21.12
N ILE A 64 -36.57 17.42 20.61
CA ILE A 64 -36.67 17.10 19.18
C ILE A 64 -38.10 17.31 18.67
N GLY A 65 -38.28 17.93 17.50
CA GLY A 65 -39.58 18.11 16.85
C GLY A 65 -39.64 19.34 15.95
N ALA A 66 -40.74 19.53 15.21
CA ALA A 66 -40.90 20.66 14.27
C ALA A 66 -41.15 22.02 14.96
N GLY A 67 -41.18 22.05 16.29
CA GLY A 67 -41.50 23.24 17.10
C GLY A 67 -40.40 23.67 18.07
N SER A 68 -39.18 23.14 17.89
CA SER A 68 -37.98 23.57 18.62
C SER A 68 -37.40 24.88 18.06
#